data_AF-A0A960C7Z2-F1
#
_entry.id   AF-A0A960C7Z2-F1
#
_cell.length_a   1.000
_cell.length_b   1.000
_cell.length_c   1.000
_cell.angle_alpha   90.00
_cell.angle_beta   90.00
_cell.angle_gamma   90.00
#
_symmetry.space_group_name_H-M   'P 1'
#
loop_
_entity.id
_entity.type
_entity.pdbx_description
1 polymer ?
#
loop_
_entity_poly.entity_id
_entity_poly.type
_entity_poly.pdbx_seq_one_letter_code
_entity_poly.pdbx_strand_id
1 'polypeptide(L)'
;MSVEALAGAPGPTLAERLNTVVRPEFRAAVLVPAVGDPILGSPACAVPRCVHSSRYGGLCLAHLARWKQAGRPDRREWAQTADPAVMGHRPLQPCLVAECGFGQHRYQLCYKHSQLWDKRGRPPLDQWRPVLAEAPTPVCALPGCVLWAELDGGWCRSHHVRWRLRGRPPTAEFIAYCASYGEDRFDLRALPPALRLEIGYGLQCRVDAKRTRTTPRSIKPLLDHLAASGAESLLERPLTEWLAGLPAGAALHSPRAFLSYAIDCLLDLRDGTGWDSEYQRDVWLLRRLGIAGHGGARLDFTAVQPVWLRDLAKRWCRWRMSCGIGLGQLRKDRIAIVRFSRFTPGLANSAGPGTLDRAALEAYLARLAVEIAHPK
;
A
#
# COMPACT_ATOMS: atom_id res chain seq x y z
N MET A 1 14.18 -52.40 13.08
CA MET A 1 12.92 -51.63 13.02
C MET A 1 13.27 -50.21 12.63
N SER A 2 13.48 -49.98 11.33
CA SER A 2 13.87 -48.69 10.79
C SER A 2 12.64 -47.80 10.68
N VAL A 3 12.68 -46.64 11.33
CA VAL A 3 11.67 -45.59 11.17
C VAL A 3 12.05 -44.80 9.93
N GLU A 4 11.51 -45.19 8.78
CA GLU A 4 11.48 -44.32 7.61
C GLU A 4 10.62 -43.11 7.96
N ALA A 5 11.28 -41.97 8.13
CA ALA A 5 10.63 -40.68 8.21
C ALA A 5 9.87 -40.44 6.89
N LEU A 6 8.55 -40.60 6.94
CA LEU A 6 7.64 -40.07 5.93
C LEU A 6 7.87 -38.55 5.87
N ALA A 7 8.72 -38.12 4.94
CA ALA A 7 8.81 -36.72 4.54
C ALA A 7 7.44 -36.34 3.98
N GLY A 8 6.59 -35.76 4.82
CA GLY A 8 5.31 -35.20 4.41
C GLY A 8 5.54 -34.23 3.25
N ALA A 9 4.62 -34.25 2.28
CA ALA A 9 4.68 -33.36 1.12
C ALA A 9 4.96 -31.91 1.59
N PRO A 10 5.87 -31.17 0.93
CA PRO A 10 6.14 -29.80 1.30
C PRO A 10 4.83 -29.02 1.27
N GLY A 11 4.50 -28.35 2.39
CA GLY A 11 3.30 -27.54 2.49
C GLY A 11 3.26 -26.44 1.42
N PRO A 12 2.10 -25.83 1.17
CA PRO A 12 1.95 -24.88 0.08
C PRO A 12 2.91 -23.69 0.23
N THR A 13 3.52 -23.31 -0.89
CA THR A 13 4.43 -22.18 -1.03
C THR A 13 3.73 -20.85 -0.72
N LEU A 14 4.49 -19.80 -0.44
CA LEU A 14 3.92 -18.46 -0.23
C LEU A 14 3.09 -17.99 -1.44
N ALA A 15 3.56 -18.27 -2.66
CA ALA A 15 2.85 -17.91 -3.88
C ALA A 15 1.48 -18.60 -3.98
N GLU A 16 1.39 -19.90 -3.69
CA GLU A 16 0.12 -20.65 -3.68
C GLU A 16 -0.83 -20.14 -2.60
N ARG A 17 -0.30 -19.81 -1.42
CA ARG A 17 -1.08 -19.19 -0.33
C ARG A 17 -1.64 -17.84 -0.76
N LEU A 18 -0.82 -16.96 -1.33
CA LEU A 18 -1.25 -15.65 -1.84
C LEU A 18 -2.32 -15.79 -2.93
N ASN A 19 -2.13 -16.72 -3.88
CA ASN A 19 -3.11 -17.02 -4.91
C ASN A 19 -4.44 -17.56 -4.37
N THR A 20 -4.48 -18.01 -3.11
CA THR A 20 -5.72 -18.42 -2.46
C THR A 20 -6.36 -17.27 -1.70
N VAL A 21 -5.58 -16.48 -0.94
CA VAL A 21 -6.12 -15.50 0.02
C VAL A 21 -6.34 -14.09 -0.53
N VAL A 22 -5.63 -13.71 -1.60
CA VAL A 22 -5.75 -12.35 -2.15
C VAL A 22 -7.03 -12.24 -2.99
N ARG A 23 -7.94 -11.34 -2.61
CA ARG A 23 -9.21 -11.12 -3.31
C ARG A 23 -8.97 -10.45 -4.67
N PRO A 24 -9.82 -10.70 -5.70
CA PRO A 24 -9.59 -10.24 -7.07
C PRO A 24 -9.31 -8.74 -7.21
N GLU A 25 -9.99 -7.89 -6.43
CA GLU A 25 -9.82 -6.44 -6.45
C GLU A 25 -8.41 -5.99 -6.03
N PHE A 26 -7.72 -6.78 -5.20
CA PHE A 26 -6.33 -6.52 -4.77
C PHE A 26 -5.28 -7.17 -5.70
N ARG A 27 -5.71 -7.98 -6.68
CA ARG A 27 -4.83 -8.52 -7.72
C ARG A 27 -4.68 -7.58 -8.92
N ALA A 28 -5.51 -6.55 -9.00
CA ALA A 28 -5.50 -5.60 -10.10
C ALA A 28 -4.14 -4.88 -10.20
N ALA A 29 -3.63 -4.73 -11.42
CA ALA A 29 -2.37 -4.01 -11.65
C ALA A 29 -2.50 -2.49 -11.39
N VAL A 30 -3.73 -1.98 -11.45
CA VAL A 30 -4.07 -0.62 -11.03
C VAL A 30 -5.28 -0.72 -10.10
N LEU A 31 -5.09 -0.37 -8.83
CA LEU A 31 -6.15 -0.34 -7.82
C LEU A 31 -6.60 1.11 -7.62
N VAL A 32 -7.86 1.39 -7.91
CA VAL A 32 -8.49 2.71 -7.72
C VAL A 32 -9.43 2.63 -6.52
N PRO A 33 -9.06 3.16 -5.35
CA PRO A 33 -9.95 3.21 -4.20
C PRO A 33 -11.20 4.04 -4.48
N ALA A 34 -12.31 3.69 -3.84
CA ALA A 34 -13.50 4.55 -3.85
C ALA A 34 -13.16 5.93 -3.26
N VAL A 35 -13.77 6.97 -3.81
CA VAL A 35 -13.64 8.33 -3.28
C VAL A 35 -14.17 8.36 -1.85
N GLY A 36 -13.36 8.88 -0.92
CA GLY A 36 -13.72 8.90 0.50
C GLY A 36 -13.53 7.57 1.23
N ASP A 37 -12.96 6.54 0.61
CA ASP A 37 -12.62 5.30 1.32
C ASP A 37 -11.75 5.61 2.56
N PRO A 38 -12.12 5.11 3.74
CA PRO A 38 -11.50 5.51 5.01
C PRO A 38 -10.07 4.99 5.18
N ILE A 39 -9.69 3.93 4.45
CA ILE A 39 -8.38 3.27 4.58
C ILE A 39 -7.50 3.59 3.39
N LEU A 40 -7.96 3.30 2.18
CA LEU A 40 -7.18 3.41 0.95
C LEU A 40 -7.43 4.72 0.20
N GLY A 41 -8.59 5.33 0.39
CA GLY A 41 -9.01 6.51 -0.36
C GLY A 41 -8.50 7.82 0.21
N SER A 42 -8.57 8.84 -0.63
CA SER A 42 -8.51 10.25 -0.24
C SER A 42 -9.93 10.83 -0.13
N PRO A 43 -10.20 11.84 0.72
CA PRO A 43 -11.55 12.41 0.86
C PRO A 43 -12.02 13.02 -0.45
N ALA A 44 -13.33 13.19 -0.68
CA ALA A 44 -13.85 13.85 -1.89
C ALA A 44 -13.35 15.29 -2.04
N CYS A 45 -13.29 15.79 -3.28
CA CYS A 45 -13.10 17.23 -3.54
C CYS A 45 -14.26 18.05 -2.96
N ALA A 46 -13.96 19.20 -2.37
CA ALA A 46 -14.94 20.10 -1.77
C ALA A 46 -15.85 20.79 -2.79
N VAL A 47 -15.49 20.78 -4.08
CA VAL A 47 -16.34 21.30 -5.15
C VAL A 47 -17.50 20.32 -5.39
N PRO A 48 -18.77 20.73 -5.19
CA PRO A 48 -19.92 19.84 -5.35
C PRO A 48 -19.99 19.22 -6.74
N ARG A 49 -20.27 17.92 -6.83
CA ARG A 49 -20.31 17.12 -8.08
C ARG A 49 -18.96 16.92 -8.78
N CYS A 50 -17.85 17.32 -8.18
CA CYS A 50 -16.54 16.88 -8.64
C CYS A 50 -16.37 15.38 -8.38
N VAL A 51 -15.92 14.64 -9.39
CA VAL A 51 -15.73 13.18 -9.32
C VAL A 51 -14.42 12.78 -8.66
N HIS A 52 -13.46 13.69 -8.54
CA HIS A 52 -12.13 13.40 -8.01
C HIS A 52 -12.04 13.50 -6.49
N SER A 53 -11.09 12.76 -5.93
CA SER A 53 -10.64 12.95 -4.56
C SER A 53 -9.83 14.25 -4.36
N SER A 54 -9.98 14.83 -3.16
CA SER A 54 -9.18 15.93 -2.65
C SER A 54 -7.77 15.45 -2.29
N ARG A 55 -6.77 16.21 -2.73
CA ARG A 55 -5.35 15.91 -2.54
C ARG A 55 -4.59 17.04 -1.84
N TYR A 56 -5.19 18.22 -1.74
CA TYR A 56 -4.51 19.44 -1.31
C TYR A 56 -5.40 20.30 -0.41
N GLY A 57 -5.72 19.79 0.77
CA GLY A 57 -6.56 20.50 1.75
C GLY A 57 -8.00 20.69 1.26
N GLY A 58 -8.63 19.61 0.81
CA GLY A 58 -10.03 19.63 0.37
C GLY A 58 -10.24 19.85 -1.14
N LEU A 59 -9.22 20.17 -1.93
CA LEU A 59 -9.35 20.31 -3.39
C LEU A 59 -8.57 19.24 -4.16
N CYS A 60 -9.09 18.81 -5.31
CA CYS A 60 -8.35 18.02 -6.30
C CYS A 60 -7.28 18.90 -7.00
N LEU A 61 -6.34 18.31 -7.75
CA LEU A 61 -5.26 19.08 -8.39
C LEU A 61 -5.79 20.14 -9.36
N ALA A 62 -6.82 19.81 -10.15
CA ALA A 62 -7.42 20.71 -11.13
C ALA A 62 -8.11 21.90 -10.45
N HIS A 63 -8.93 21.64 -9.42
CA HIS A 63 -9.59 22.70 -8.66
C HIS A 63 -8.61 23.52 -7.83
N LEU A 64 -7.54 22.92 -7.29
CA LEU A 64 -6.48 23.67 -6.63
C LEU A 64 -5.83 24.67 -7.59
N ALA A 65 -5.52 24.26 -8.83
CA ALA A 65 -4.93 25.15 -9.82
C ALA A 65 -5.85 26.32 -10.16
N ARG A 66 -7.16 26.06 -10.36
CA ARG A 66 -8.16 27.10 -10.62
C ARG A 66 -8.37 28.05 -9.43
N TRP A 67 -8.39 27.51 -8.22
CA TRP A 67 -8.46 28.32 -7.00
C TRP A 67 -7.25 29.24 -6.87
N LYS A 68 -6.05 28.75 -7.19
CA LYS A 68 -4.83 29.58 -7.26
C LYS A 68 -4.94 30.68 -8.32
N GLN A 69 -5.46 30.36 -9.51
CA GLN A 69 -5.69 31.32 -10.59
C GLN A 69 -6.73 32.38 -10.23
N ALA A 70 -7.73 32.03 -9.41
CA ALA A 70 -8.74 32.95 -8.90
C ALA A 70 -8.24 33.87 -7.77
N GLY A 71 -6.93 33.88 -7.47
CA GLY A 71 -6.35 34.73 -6.43
C GLY A 71 -6.39 34.16 -5.02
N ARG A 72 -6.64 32.86 -4.86
CA ARG A 72 -6.74 32.17 -3.55
C ARG A 72 -7.80 32.77 -2.60
N PRO A 73 -9.06 32.96 -3.05
CA PRO A 73 -10.16 33.43 -2.20
C PRO A 73 -10.46 32.42 -1.07
N ASP A 74 -11.44 32.73 -0.20
CA ASP A 74 -11.90 31.72 0.77
C ASP A 74 -12.23 30.41 0.07
N ARG A 75 -11.65 29.32 0.59
CA ARG A 75 -11.66 28.04 -0.11
C ARG A 75 -13.04 27.42 -0.13
N ARG A 76 -13.80 27.55 0.96
CA ARG A 76 -15.11 26.93 1.10
C ARG A 76 -16.11 27.65 0.21
N GLU A 77 -16.12 28.97 0.23
CA GLU A 77 -16.99 29.80 -0.60
C GLU A 77 -16.70 29.61 -2.09
N TRP A 78 -15.42 29.64 -2.48
CA TRP A 78 -15.02 29.40 -3.86
C TRP A 78 -15.43 28.01 -4.36
N ALA A 79 -15.32 26.99 -3.51
CA ALA A 79 -15.66 25.62 -3.90
C ALA A 79 -17.15 25.46 -4.24
N GLN A 80 -18.05 26.23 -3.60
CA GLN A 80 -19.50 26.17 -3.88
C GLN A 80 -19.87 26.69 -5.27
N THR A 81 -19.08 27.61 -5.83
CA THR A 81 -19.36 28.26 -7.10
C THR A 81 -18.48 27.77 -8.25
N ALA A 82 -17.42 27.01 -7.94
CA ALA A 82 -16.51 26.50 -8.94
C ALA A 82 -17.17 25.46 -9.87
N ASP A 83 -17.00 25.61 -11.18
CA ASP A 83 -17.41 24.58 -12.16
C ASP A 83 -16.84 23.20 -11.78
N PRO A 84 -17.68 22.17 -11.56
CA PRO A 84 -17.24 20.82 -11.17
C PRO A 84 -16.45 20.09 -12.25
N ALA A 85 -16.55 20.51 -13.52
CA ALA A 85 -15.87 19.86 -14.62
C ALA A 85 -14.34 19.96 -14.47
N VAL A 86 -13.69 18.81 -14.50
CA VAL A 86 -12.25 18.63 -14.32
C VAL A 86 -11.60 18.08 -15.58
N MET A 87 -10.31 18.37 -15.75
CA MET A 87 -9.53 17.93 -16.91
C MET A 87 -9.59 16.39 -17.06
N GLY A 88 -10.01 15.90 -18.23
CA GLY A 88 -10.27 14.46 -18.46
C GLY A 88 -11.76 14.09 -18.46
N HIS A 89 -12.59 14.87 -17.75
CA HIS A 89 -14.06 14.70 -17.72
C HIS A 89 -14.81 15.90 -18.32
N ARG A 90 -14.13 17.02 -18.57
CA ARG A 90 -14.69 18.15 -19.32
C ARG A 90 -14.72 17.83 -20.83
N PRO A 91 -15.86 17.98 -21.51
CA PRO A 91 -15.92 17.80 -22.96
C PRO A 91 -14.93 18.74 -23.67
N LEU A 92 -14.08 18.15 -24.50
CA LEU A 92 -13.24 18.92 -25.42
C LEU A 92 -14.16 19.64 -26.41
N GLN A 93 -13.85 20.90 -26.70
CA GLN A 93 -14.69 21.73 -27.55
C GLN A 93 -14.38 21.49 -29.04
N PRO A 94 -15.41 21.42 -29.91
CA PRO A 94 -15.22 21.37 -31.34
C PRO A 94 -14.85 22.74 -31.91
N CYS A 95 -14.38 22.75 -33.15
CA CYS A 95 -14.15 23.94 -33.95
C CYS A 95 -15.42 24.79 -34.01
N LEU A 96 -15.29 26.13 -33.91
CA LEU A 96 -16.43 27.04 -34.04
C LEU A 96 -17.03 27.14 -35.46
N VAL A 97 -16.40 26.53 -36.46
CA VAL A 97 -17.01 26.45 -37.79
C VAL A 97 -18.14 25.44 -37.70
N ALA A 98 -19.34 25.86 -38.10
CA ALA A 98 -20.53 25.01 -38.10
C ALA A 98 -20.22 23.66 -38.76
N GLU A 99 -20.73 22.58 -38.16
CA GLU A 99 -20.60 21.19 -38.65
C GLU A 99 -19.17 20.63 -38.66
N CYS A 100 -18.15 21.40 -38.24
CA CYS A 100 -16.78 20.90 -38.11
C CYS A 100 -16.58 20.18 -36.77
N GLY A 101 -16.50 18.85 -36.78
CA GLY A 101 -16.30 18.04 -35.58
C GLY A 101 -14.86 17.94 -35.06
N PHE A 102 -13.87 18.57 -35.72
CA PHE A 102 -12.48 18.57 -35.24
C PHE A 102 -12.32 19.42 -33.97
N GLY A 103 -11.41 19.01 -33.09
CA GLY A 103 -11.14 19.73 -31.84
C GLY A 103 -10.52 21.12 -32.02
N GLN A 104 -10.78 22.01 -31.07
CA GLN A 104 -10.15 23.33 -31.04
C GLN A 104 -8.62 23.25 -30.90
N HIS A 105 -7.94 24.11 -31.63
CA HIS A 105 -6.51 24.33 -31.56
C HIS A 105 -6.22 25.78 -31.14
N ARG A 106 -6.21 26.72 -32.10
CA ARG A 106 -5.95 28.15 -31.86
C ARG A 106 -7.15 28.96 -32.36
N TYR A 107 -7.40 30.11 -31.76
CA TYR A 107 -8.54 30.98 -32.10
C TYR A 107 -9.90 30.27 -32.03
N GLN A 108 -10.04 29.23 -31.19
CA GLN A 108 -11.24 28.40 -31.09
C GLN A 108 -11.60 27.65 -32.41
N LEU A 109 -10.64 27.55 -33.33
CA LEU A 109 -10.74 26.83 -34.59
C LEU A 109 -9.86 25.57 -34.58
N CYS A 110 -10.20 24.56 -35.38
CA CYS A 110 -9.34 23.40 -35.61
C CYS A 110 -8.05 23.82 -36.35
N TYR A 111 -7.06 22.93 -36.44
CA TYR A 111 -5.79 23.26 -37.08
C TYR A 111 -5.95 23.77 -38.52
N LYS A 112 -6.71 23.06 -39.35
CA LYS A 112 -6.95 23.41 -40.76
C LYS A 112 -7.68 24.76 -40.88
N HIS A 113 -8.78 24.95 -40.16
CA HIS A 113 -9.53 26.20 -40.21
C HIS A 113 -8.75 27.38 -39.63
N SER A 114 -7.96 27.16 -38.58
CA SER A 114 -7.12 28.21 -38.04
C SER A 114 -6.03 28.66 -39.01
N GLN A 115 -5.47 27.74 -39.82
CA GLN A 115 -4.49 28.04 -40.86
C GLN A 115 -5.14 28.79 -42.02
N LEU A 116 -6.32 28.36 -42.46
CA LEU A 116 -7.08 29.02 -43.52
C LEU A 116 -7.54 30.44 -43.10
N TRP A 117 -7.98 30.59 -41.85
CA TRP A 117 -8.42 31.86 -41.28
C TRP A 117 -7.28 32.88 -41.23
N ASP A 118 -6.07 32.45 -40.80
CA ASP A 118 -4.86 33.28 -40.89
C ASP A 118 -4.55 33.70 -42.33
N LYS A 119 -4.60 32.76 -43.29
CA LYS A 119 -4.35 33.03 -44.72
C LYS A 119 -5.35 34.02 -45.33
N ARG A 120 -6.55 34.14 -44.75
CA ARG A 120 -7.62 35.06 -45.21
C ARG A 120 -7.66 36.37 -44.43
N GLY A 121 -6.63 36.67 -43.64
CA GLY A 121 -6.54 37.94 -42.92
C GLY A 121 -7.42 38.03 -41.67
N ARG A 122 -7.83 36.88 -41.11
CA ARG A 122 -8.57 36.80 -39.84
C ARG A 122 -9.89 37.60 -39.81
N PRO A 123 -10.85 37.31 -40.72
CA PRO A 123 -12.17 37.94 -40.66
C PRO A 123 -12.88 37.65 -39.31
N PRO A 124 -13.90 38.43 -38.92
CA PRO A 124 -14.70 38.14 -37.73
C PRO A 124 -15.18 36.68 -37.71
N LEU A 125 -14.95 35.98 -36.59
CA LEU A 125 -15.19 34.52 -36.48
C LEU A 125 -16.67 34.16 -36.65
N ASP A 126 -17.57 35.00 -36.16
CA ASP A 126 -19.02 34.89 -36.30
C ASP A 126 -19.50 34.93 -37.76
N GLN A 127 -18.73 35.60 -38.63
CA GLN A 127 -18.99 35.73 -40.07
C GLN A 127 -18.13 34.76 -40.92
N TRP A 128 -17.19 34.05 -40.29
CA TRP A 128 -16.30 33.12 -40.97
C TRP A 128 -17.04 31.84 -41.35
N ARG A 129 -17.17 31.58 -42.66
CA ARG A 129 -17.83 30.40 -43.24
C ARG A 129 -16.93 29.73 -44.28
N PRO A 130 -15.90 28.97 -43.87
CA PRO A 130 -15.07 28.23 -44.81
C PRO A 130 -15.83 27.00 -45.34
N VAL A 131 -15.48 26.58 -46.55
CA VAL A 131 -15.97 25.32 -47.13
C VAL A 131 -15.42 24.15 -46.32
N LEU A 132 -16.29 23.23 -45.91
CA LEU A 132 -15.91 21.98 -45.26
C LEU A 132 -15.33 21.02 -46.31
N ALA A 133 -14.14 20.50 -46.08
CA ALA A 133 -13.62 19.41 -46.90
C ALA A 133 -14.32 18.11 -46.47
N GLU A 134 -15.17 17.56 -47.33
CA GLU A 134 -16.01 16.39 -47.05
C GLU A 134 -15.21 15.09 -46.96
N ALA A 135 -15.38 14.40 -45.82
CA ALA A 135 -15.51 12.96 -45.67
C ALA A 135 -15.97 12.71 -44.22
N PRO A 136 -16.87 11.72 -43.94
CA PRO A 136 -17.20 11.37 -42.58
C PRO A 136 -15.93 10.93 -41.86
N THR A 137 -15.46 11.76 -40.94
CA THR A 137 -14.28 11.45 -40.15
C THR A 137 -14.72 10.60 -38.97
N PRO A 138 -14.08 9.46 -38.68
CA PRO A 138 -14.44 8.64 -37.54
C PRO A 138 -14.34 9.47 -36.24
N VAL A 139 -15.24 9.22 -35.30
CA VAL A 139 -15.19 9.83 -33.98
C VAL A 139 -13.98 9.29 -33.22
N CYS A 140 -13.42 10.10 -32.32
CA CYS A 140 -12.33 9.73 -31.45
C CYS A 140 -12.63 8.41 -30.71
N ALA A 141 -11.66 7.50 -30.71
CA ALA A 141 -11.76 6.19 -30.07
C ALA A 141 -11.84 6.25 -28.52
N LEU A 142 -11.70 7.43 -27.90
CA LEU A 142 -11.90 7.56 -26.47
C LEU A 142 -13.40 7.60 -26.17
N PRO A 143 -13.94 6.68 -25.34
CA PRO A 143 -15.35 6.67 -24.97
C PRO A 143 -15.81 8.02 -24.43
N GLY A 144 -16.95 8.52 -24.94
CA GLY A 144 -17.52 9.81 -24.56
C GLY A 144 -16.88 11.04 -25.22
N CYS A 145 -15.83 10.88 -26.03
CA CYS A 145 -15.32 11.98 -26.85
C CYS A 145 -16.10 12.07 -28.16
N VAL A 146 -16.75 13.22 -28.41
CA VAL A 146 -17.55 13.44 -29.64
C VAL A 146 -16.76 14.05 -30.80
N LEU A 147 -15.48 14.39 -30.57
CA LEU A 147 -14.64 15.02 -31.57
C LEU A 147 -14.21 14.01 -32.63
N TRP A 148 -14.03 14.49 -33.86
CA TRP A 148 -13.48 13.70 -34.95
C TRP A 148 -12.01 13.36 -34.70
N ALA A 149 -11.63 12.14 -35.06
CA ALA A 149 -10.27 11.67 -35.04
C ALA A 149 -9.44 12.45 -36.07
N GLU A 150 -8.25 12.89 -35.66
CA GLU A 150 -7.29 13.59 -36.51
C GLU A 150 -5.99 12.80 -36.42
N LEU A 151 -5.36 12.50 -37.56
CA LEU A 151 -4.10 11.74 -37.66
C LEU A 151 -4.27 10.21 -37.48
N ASP A 152 -3.14 9.53 -37.29
CA ASP A 152 -3.02 8.08 -37.05
C ASP A 152 -3.55 7.67 -35.66
N GLY A 153 -4.08 6.45 -35.54
CA GLY A 153 -4.46 5.85 -34.26
C GLY A 153 -5.87 6.14 -33.75
N GLY A 154 -6.73 6.83 -34.53
CA GLY A 154 -8.15 7.00 -34.19
C GLY A 154 -8.44 7.99 -33.06
N TRP A 155 -7.50 8.88 -32.74
CA TRP A 155 -7.64 9.87 -31.67
C TRP A 155 -7.97 11.26 -32.23
N CYS A 156 -8.77 12.08 -31.53
CA CYS A 156 -8.78 13.52 -31.82
C CYS A 156 -7.41 14.12 -31.50
N ARG A 157 -7.08 15.29 -32.08
CA ARG A 157 -5.77 15.95 -31.88
C ARG A 157 -5.32 16.05 -30.41
N SER A 158 -6.22 16.43 -29.49
CA SER A 158 -5.88 16.54 -28.07
C SER A 158 -5.51 15.19 -27.44
N HIS A 159 -6.24 14.13 -27.78
CA HIS A 159 -5.94 12.77 -27.32
C HIS A 159 -4.70 12.21 -28.01
N HIS A 160 -4.48 12.50 -29.30
CA HIS A 160 -3.29 12.10 -30.05
C HIS A 160 -2.01 12.67 -29.43
N VAL A 161 -1.98 13.97 -29.15
CA VAL A 161 -0.83 14.61 -28.50
C VAL A 161 -0.54 13.96 -27.15
N ARG A 162 -1.57 13.71 -26.34
CA ARG A 162 -1.42 13.08 -25.03
C ARG A 162 -0.96 11.62 -25.13
N TRP A 163 -1.48 10.86 -26.10
CA TRP A 163 -1.08 9.50 -26.39
C TRP A 163 0.39 9.43 -26.83
N ARG A 164 0.81 10.33 -27.72
CA ARG A 164 2.20 10.45 -28.18
C ARG A 164 3.16 10.82 -27.04
N LEU A 165 2.80 11.78 -26.19
CA LEU A 165 3.61 12.18 -25.03
C LEU A 165 3.82 11.05 -24.03
N ARG A 166 2.97 10.01 -24.05
CA ARG A 166 3.09 8.81 -23.22
C ARG A 166 3.81 7.65 -23.91
N GLY A 167 4.46 7.89 -25.05
CA GLY A 167 5.21 6.86 -25.76
C GLY A 167 4.34 5.90 -26.58
N ARG A 168 3.12 6.32 -26.95
CA ARG A 168 2.20 5.56 -27.82
C ARG A 168 1.79 4.18 -27.25
N PRO A 169 1.23 4.12 -26.03
CA PRO A 169 0.78 2.86 -25.44
C PRO A 169 -0.36 2.21 -26.25
N PRO A 170 -0.63 0.90 -26.08
CA PRO A 170 -1.79 0.24 -26.68
C PRO A 170 -3.11 0.98 -26.39
N THR A 171 -4.05 0.93 -27.33
CA THR A 171 -5.34 1.65 -27.28
C THR A 171 -6.10 1.43 -25.97
N ALA A 172 -6.25 0.17 -25.55
CA ALA A 172 -6.96 -0.17 -24.31
C ALA A 172 -6.28 0.43 -23.06
N GLU A 173 -4.94 0.44 -23.02
CA GLU A 173 -4.18 1.04 -21.92
C GLU A 173 -4.37 2.56 -21.87
N PHE A 174 -4.35 3.21 -23.04
CA PHE A 174 -4.57 4.65 -23.11
C PHE A 174 -5.98 5.05 -22.70
N ILE A 175 -7.00 4.28 -23.12
CA ILE A 175 -8.40 4.50 -22.71
C ILE A 175 -8.53 4.35 -21.18
N ALA A 176 -7.98 3.28 -20.61
CA ALA A 176 -8.01 3.05 -19.16
C ALA A 176 -7.29 4.18 -18.39
N TYR A 177 -6.17 4.66 -18.92
CA TYR A 177 -5.45 5.80 -18.37
C TYR A 177 -6.30 7.08 -18.37
N CYS A 178 -6.97 7.39 -19.48
CA CYS A 178 -7.83 8.56 -19.61
C CYS A 178 -9.05 8.46 -18.68
N ALA A 179 -9.68 7.28 -18.60
CA ALA A 179 -10.84 7.03 -17.73
C ALA A 179 -10.54 7.20 -16.23
N SER A 180 -9.30 6.92 -15.82
CA SER A 180 -8.84 7.06 -14.44
C SER A 180 -7.93 8.28 -14.24
N TYR A 181 -7.89 9.21 -15.19
CA TYR A 181 -7.02 10.38 -15.12
C TYR A 181 -7.47 11.29 -13.99
N GLY A 182 -6.56 11.64 -13.08
CA GLY A 182 -6.90 12.48 -11.93
C GLY A 182 -7.49 11.72 -10.74
N GLU A 183 -7.70 10.40 -10.84
CA GLU A 183 -8.08 9.55 -9.72
C GLU A 183 -6.88 9.12 -8.86
N ASP A 184 -7.11 9.02 -7.55
CA ASP A 184 -6.10 8.54 -6.60
C ASP A 184 -6.03 7.02 -6.76
N ARG A 185 -4.85 6.47 -7.05
CA ARG A 185 -4.71 5.07 -7.45
C ARG A 185 -3.34 4.50 -7.09
N PHE A 186 -3.32 3.23 -6.71
CA PHE A 186 -2.09 2.45 -6.62
C PHE A 186 -1.80 1.88 -8.01
N ASP A 187 -0.75 2.39 -8.65
CA ASP A 187 -0.26 1.84 -9.91
C ASP A 187 0.86 0.85 -9.59
N LEU A 188 0.55 -0.45 -9.73
CA LEU A 188 1.44 -1.56 -9.41
C LEU A 188 2.02 -2.21 -10.68
N ARG A 189 1.77 -1.64 -11.86
CA ARG A 189 2.20 -2.20 -13.15
C ARG A 189 3.72 -2.30 -13.29
N ALA A 190 4.44 -1.37 -12.66
CA ALA A 190 5.90 -1.36 -12.65
C ALA A 190 6.52 -2.43 -11.74
N LEU A 191 5.74 -3.09 -10.88
CA LEU A 191 6.22 -4.17 -10.01
C LEU A 191 6.16 -5.52 -10.73
N PRO A 192 7.11 -6.44 -10.45
CA PRO A 192 7.01 -7.83 -10.90
C PRO A 192 5.75 -8.53 -10.37
N PRO A 193 5.27 -9.62 -11.03
CA PRO A 193 4.00 -10.26 -10.68
C PRO A 193 3.89 -10.72 -9.22
N ALA A 194 4.95 -11.31 -8.67
CA ALA A 194 4.95 -11.78 -7.29
C ALA A 194 4.88 -10.60 -6.30
N LEU A 195 5.76 -9.61 -6.46
CA LEU A 195 5.78 -8.41 -5.63
C LEU A 195 4.48 -7.60 -5.69
N ARG A 196 3.85 -7.55 -6.87
CA ARG A 196 2.53 -6.94 -7.05
C ARG A 196 1.48 -7.64 -6.20
N LEU A 197 1.47 -8.96 -6.19
CA LEU A 197 0.53 -9.76 -5.40
C LEU A 197 0.77 -9.59 -3.90
N GLU A 198 2.03 -9.51 -3.48
CA GLU A 198 2.43 -9.25 -2.10
C GLU A 198 1.99 -7.86 -1.60
N ILE A 199 2.17 -6.81 -2.42
CA ILE A 199 1.68 -5.46 -2.11
C ILE A 199 0.15 -5.44 -2.07
N GLY A 200 -0.51 -6.12 -3.02
CA GLY A 200 -1.95 -6.31 -3.03
C GLY A 200 -2.45 -6.95 -1.72
N TYR A 201 -1.78 -8.00 -1.25
CA TYR A 201 -2.09 -8.64 0.03
C TYR A 201 -1.88 -7.69 1.22
N GLY A 202 -0.79 -6.92 1.25
CA GLY A 202 -0.56 -5.91 2.28
C GLY A 202 -1.66 -4.84 2.34
N LEU A 203 -2.14 -4.36 1.18
CA LEU A 203 -3.27 -3.43 1.09
C LEU A 203 -4.59 -4.07 1.53
N GLN A 204 -4.83 -5.33 1.16
CA GLN A 204 -5.99 -6.11 1.62
C GLN A 204 -6.02 -6.19 3.15
N CYS A 205 -4.90 -6.59 3.76
CA CYS A 205 -4.77 -6.67 5.21
C CYS A 205 -5.02 -5.31 5.88
N ARG A 206 -4.57 -4.20 5.29
CA ARG A 206 -4.85 -2.85 5.82
C ARG A 206 -6.35 -2.54 5.83
N VAL A 207 -7.05 -2.89 4.76
CA VAL A 207 -8.52 -2.72 4.66
C VAL A 207 -9.22 -3.56 5.71
N ASP A 208 -8.85 -4.83 5.83
CA ASP A 208 -9.47 -5.76 6.78
C ASP A 208 -9.23 -5.33 8.24
N ALA A 209 -8.04 -4.79 8.54
CA ALA A 209 -7.69 -4.31 9.87
C ALA A 209 -8.41 -3.01 10.29
N LYS A 210 -8.88 -2.19 9.33
CA LYS A 210 -9.59 -0.91 9.56
C LYS A 210 -8.91 0.05 10.57
N ARG A 211 -7.57 0.08 10.60
CA ARG A 211 -6.81 0.83 11.62
C ARG A 211 -6.04 2.02 11.08
N THR A 212 -5.19 1.79 10.09
CA THR A 212 -4.24 2.81 9.60
C THR A 212 -4.55 3.14 8.16
N ARG A 213 -4.82 4.42 7.90
CA ARG A 213 -5.01 4.93 6.56
C ARG A 213 -3.72 4.80 5.75
N THR A 214 -3.84 4.24 4.55
CA THR A 214 -2.76 4.02 3.58
C THR A 214 -3.24 4.54 2.24
N THR A 215 -2.96 5.81 1.92
CA THR A 215 -3.36 6.38 0.61
C THR A 215 -2.31 6.08 -0.46
N PRO A 216 -2.66 6.05 -1.76
CA PRO A 216 -1.70 5.85 -2.83
C PRO A 216 -0.50 6.80 -2.77
N ARG A 217 -0.73 8.09 -2.52
CA ARG A 217 0.35 9.08 -2.35
C ARG A 217 1.28 8.74 -1.19
N SER A 218 0.73 8.24 -0.08
CA SER A 218 1.51 7.99 1.13
C SER A 218 2.52 6.86 0.98
N ILE A 219 2.32 5.93 0.04
CA ILE A 219 3.25 4.83 -0.23
C ILE A 219 3.85 4.88 -1.64
N LYS A 220 3.51 5.88 -2.47
CA LYS A 220 4.09 6.05 -3.81
C LYS A 220 5.64 6.02 -3.82
N PRO A 221 6.37 6.69 -2.89
CA PRO A 221 7.83 6.57 -2.85
C PRO A 221 8.34 5.14 -2.60
N LEU A 222 7.59 4.33 -1.84
CA LEU A 222 7.90 2.91 -1.65
C LEU A 222 7.68 2.14 -2.94
N LEU A 223 6.55 2.33 -3.62
CA LEU A 223 6.28 1.63 -4.88
C LEU A 223 7.34 1.94 -5.95
N ASP A 224 7.79 3.21 -6.03
CA ASP A 224 8.86 3.62 -6.94
C ASP A 224 10.19 2.97 -6.58
N HIS A 225 10.51 2.90 -5.28
CA HIS A 225 11.72 2.23 -4.80
C HIS A 225 11.70 0.72 -5.09
N LEU A 226 10.56 0.06 -4.86
CA LEU A 226 10.38 -1.37 -5.14
C LEU A 226 10.49 -1.67 -6.64
N ALA A 227 9.92 -0.82 -7.50
CA ALA A 227 10.05 -0.97 -8.95
C ALA A 227 11.50 -0.82 -9.43
N ALA A 228 12.29 0.02 -8.77
CA ALA A 228 13.69 0.26 -9.11
C ALA A 228 14.67 -0.77 -8.52
N SER A 229 14.26 -1.58 -7.54
CA SER A 229 15.16 -2.48 -6.80
C SER A 229 15.50 -3.78 -7.52
N GLY A 230 14.67 -4.18 -8.49
CA GLY A 230 14.78 -5.45 -9.21
C GLY A 230 14.46 -6.70 -8.36
N ALA A 231 13.90 -6.54 -7.16
CA ALA A 231 13.48 -7.67 -6.33
C ALA A 231 12.14 -8.25 -6.79
N GLU A 232 11.96 -9.55 -6.61
CA GLU A 232 10.73 -10.29 -6.92
C GLU A 232 9.82 -10.43 -5.69
N SER A 233 10.37 -10.36 -4.47
CA SER A 233 9.63 -10.45 -3.21
C SER A 233 10.14 -9.47 -2.14
N LEU A 234 9.20 -8.97 -1.31
CA LEU A 234 9.50 -8.19 -0.12
C LEU A 234 10.33 -8.97 0.91
N LEU A 235 10.27 -10.30 0.88
CA LEU A 235 10.95 -11.18 1.82
C LEU A 235 12.40 -11.53 1.43
N GLU A 236 12.88 -11.06 0.28
CA GLU A 236 14.27 -11.30 -0.17
C GLU A 236 15.31 -10.61 0.71
N ARG A 237 14.93 -9.50 1.35
CA ARG A 237 15.84 -8.63 2.09
C ARG A 237 15.23 -8.25 3.43
N PRO A 238 16.06 -8.05 4.47
CA PRO A 238 15.58 -7.60 5.75
C PRO A 238 15.00 -6.18 5.66
N LEU A 239 14.01 -5.89 6.51
CA LEU A 239 13.37 -4.56 6.57
C LEU A 239 14.39 -3.41 6.68
N THR A 240 15.49 -3.60 7.41
CA THR A 240 16.54 -2.58 7.57
C THR A 240 17.20 -2.20 6.25
N GLU A 241 17.42 -3.17 5.36
CA GLU A 241 18.02 -2.93 4.04
C GLU A 241 17.04 -2.18 3.14
N TRP A 242 15.77 -2.60 3.11
CA TRP A 242 14.74 -1.89 2.37
C TRP A 242 14.61 -0.43 2.81
N LEU A 243 14.68 -0.17 4.12
CA LEU A 243 14.58 1.18 4.66
C LEU A 243 15.78 2.04 4.35
N ALA A 244 16.98 1.45 4.23
CA ALA A 244 18.19 2.18 3.86
C ALA A 244 18.15 2.69 2.40
N GLY A 245 17.44 2.00 1.51
CA GLY A 245 17.27 2.40 0.11
C GLY A 245 16.17 3.43 -0.14
N LEU A 246 15.33 3.72 0.85
CA LEU A 246 14.25 4.71 0.71
C LEU A 246 14.78 6.14 0.87
N PRO A 247 14.22 7.13 0.14
CA PRO A 247 14.53 8.53 0.39
C PRO A 247 14.31 8.90 1.86
N ALA A 248 15.20 9.69 2.46
CA ALA A 248 15.22 9.93 3.92
C ALA A 248 13.85 10.34 4.51
N GLY A 249 13.10 11.21 3.81
CA GLY A 249 11.74 11.61 4.24
C GLY A 249 10.67 10.51 4.11
N ALA A 250 10.84 9.55 3.19
CA ALA A 250 9.94 8.41 3.05
C ALA A 250 10.23 7.31 4.09
N ALA A 251 11.50 7.13 4.45
CA ALA A 251 11.95 6.13 5.42
C ALA A 251 11.48 6.39 6.87
N LEU A 252 10.95 7.58 7.16
CA LEU A 252 10.55 7.98 8.53
C LEU A 252 9.03 7.93 8.78
N HIS A 253 8.21 7.69 7.76
CA HIS A 253 6.75 7.91 7.85
C HIS A 253 5.93 6.73 7.25
N SER A 254 4.80 7.02 6.60
CA SER A 254 3.86 6.03 6.08
C SER A 254 4.48 4.91 5.22
N PRO A 255 5.47 5.17 4.35
CA PRO A 255 6.14 4.11 3.58
C PRO A 255 6.77 3.03 4.47
N ARG A 256 7.55 3.44 5.49
CA ARG A 256 8.14 2.51 6.47
C ARG A 256 7.08 1.72 7.21
N ALA A 257 6.05 2.40 7.72
CA ALA A 257 4.99 1.76 8.50
C ALA A 257 4.17 0.76 7.66
N PHE A 258 3.92 1.07 6.39
CA PHE A 258 3.27 0.14 5.47
C PHE A 258 4.17 -1.04 5.12
N LEU A 259 5.44 -0.79 4.77
CA LEU A 259 6.39 -1.86 4.42
C LEU A 259 6.58 -2.86 5.56
N SER A 260 6.85 -2.37 6.78
CA SER A 260 6.98 -3.23 7.97
C SER A 260 5.72 -4.08 8.18
N TYR A 261 4.55 -3.48 8.01
CA TYR A 261 3.27 -4.17 8.15
C TYR A 261 3.03 -5.22 7.06
N ALA A 262 3.35 -4.90 5.80
CA ALA A 262 3.20 -5.82 4.68
C ALA A 262 4.12 -7.04 4.85
N ILE A 263 5.39 -6.81 5.23
CA ILE A 263 6.34 -7.88 5.55
C ILE A 263 5.80 -8.75 6.69
N ASP A 264 5.31 -8.14 7.78
CA ASP A 264 4.70 -8.89 8.88
C ASP A 264 3.51 -9.76 8.41
N CYS A 265 2.61 -9.22 7.57
CA CYS A 265 1.50 -9.98 7.01
C CYS A 265 1.97 -11.18 6.18
N LEU A 266 3.00 -11.00 5.35
CA LEU A 266 3.55 -12.05 4.50
C LEU A 266 4.24 -13.14 5.33
N LEU A 267 5.01 -12.74 6.34
CA LEU A 267 5.63 -13.68 7.28
C LEU A 267 4.55 -14.46 8.03
N ASP A 268 3.50 -13.80 8.50
CA ASP A 268 2.38 -14.45 9.20
C ASP A 268 1.64 -15.45 8.27
N LEU A 269 1.48 -15.12 6.97
CA LEU A 269 0.90 -16.02 5.97
C LEU A 269 1.81 -17.22 5.64
N ARG A 270 3.12 -16.99 5.52
CA ARG A 270 4.13 -18.01 5.20
C ARG A 270 4.34 -18.97 6.36
N ASP A 271 4.51 -18.42 7.55
CA ASP A 271 4.93 -19.14 8.75
C ASP A 271 3.75 -19.72 9.53
N GLY A 272 2.52 -19.30 9.21
CA GLY A 272 1.29 -19.65 9.91
C GLY A 272 1.10 -18.88 11.22
N THR A 273 -0.15 -18.83 11.67
CA THR A 273 -0.56 -18.23 12.95
C THR A 273 -1.03 -19.30 13.94
N GLY A 274 -1.19 -18.91 15.21
CA GLY A 274 -1.66 -19.79 16.28
C GLY A 274 -0.54 -20.53 17.02
N TRP A 275 -0.96 -21.38 17.96
CA TRP A 275 -0.03 -22.07 18.85
C TRP A 275 0.84 -23.11 18.14
N ASP A 276 0.34 -23.76 17.09
CA ASP A 276 1.11 -24.80 16.39
C ASP A 276 2.35 -24.22 15.70
N SER A 277 2.26 -23.00 15.18
CA SER A 277 3.42 -22.32 14.57
C SER A 277 4.30 -21.61 15.61
N GLU A 278 3.70 -20.95 16.61
CA GLU A 278 4.44 -20.12 17.56
C GLU A 278 5.09 -20.91 18.70
N TYR A 279 4.47 -22.00 19.16
CA TYR A 279 4.93 -22.72 20.37
C TYR A 279 6.36 -23.27 20.23
N GLN A 280 6.72 -23.75 19.04
CA GLN A 280 8.07 -24.28 18.78
C GLN A 280 9.15 -23.20 18.82
N ARG A 281 8.78 -21.92 18.60
CA ARG A 281 9.73 -20.80 18.61
C ARG A 281 10.10 -20.40 20.02
N ASP A 282 11.30 -19.86 20.19
CA ASP A 282 11.75 -19.28 21.46
C ASP A 282 11.33 -17.83 21.64
N VAL A 283 10.84 -17.20 20.57
CA VAL A 283 10.25 -15.87 20.60
C VAL A 283 8.83 -15.96 20.08
N TRP A 284 7.86 -15.75 20.96
CA TRP A 284 6.44 -15.76 20.60
C TRP A 284 5.98 -14.35 20.24
N LEU A 285 5.47 -14.20 19.02
CA LEU A 285 4.83 -12.98 18.55
C LEU A 285 3.36 -13.01 18.95
N LEU A 286 2.99 -12.20 19.95
CA LEU A 286 1.66 -12.26 20.55
C LEU A 286 0.54 -11.92 19.56
N ARG A 287 0.85 -11.13 18.53
CA ARG A 287 -0.07 -10.86 17.43
C ARG A 287 -0.50 -12.14 16.68
N ARG A 288 0.41 -13.10 16.50
CA ARG A 288 0.15 -14.37 15.78
C ARG A 288 -0.69 -15.33 16.62
N LEU A 289 -0.76 -15.11 17.94
CA LEU A 289 -1.60 -15.84 18.87
C LEU A 289 -3.00 -15.22 19.03
N GLY A 290 -3.33 -14.18 18.25
CA GLY A 290 -4.63 -13.49 18.35
C GLY A 290 -4.80 -12.64 19.62
N ILE A 291 -3.72 -12.37 20.35
CA ILE A 291 -3.79 -11.63 21.61
C ILE A 291 -3.80 -10.13 21.29
N ALA A 292 -4.99 -9.54 21.42
CA ALA A 292 -5.26 -8.14 21.08
C ALA A 292 -4.47 -7.15 21.96
N GLY A 293 -4.37 -5.89 21.50
CA GLY A 293 -3.83 -4.77 22.29
C GLY A 293 -2.31 -4.58 22.23
N HIS A 294 -1.57 -5.46 21.53
CA HIS A 294 -0.11 -5.40 21.53
C HIS A 294 0.49 -5.67 20.13
N GLY A 295 0.29 -4.72 19.21
CA GLY A 295 0.76 -4.77 17.82
C GLY A 295 2.28 -4.71 17.66
N GLY A 296 2.98 -5.73 18.18
CA GLY A 296 4.45 -5.82 18.21
C GLY A 296 5.00 -6.42 19.50
N ALA A 297 4.17 -6.78 20.49
CA ALA A 297 4.70 -7.40 21.69
C ALA A 297 5.11 -8.85 21.45
N ARG A 298 6.24 -9.21 22.07
CA ARG A 298 6.82 -10.54 22.04
C ARG A 298 7.11 -11.06 23.45
N LEU A 299 7.05 -12.38 23.62
CA LEU A 299 7.63 -13.07 24.76
C LEU A 299 8.87 -13.82 24.27
N ASP A 300 10.04 -13.39 24.75
CA ASP A 300 11.35 -13.89 24.34
C ASP A 300 11.95 -14.76 25.44
N PHE A 301 12.07 -16.07 25.18
CA PHE A 301 12.59 -17.07 26.09
C PHE A 301 14.06 -17.42 25.84
N THR A 302 14.72 -16.78 24.87
CA THR A 302 16.11 -17.10 24.48
C THR A 302 17.11 -16.94 25.63
N ALA A 303 16.85 -16.01 26.54
CA ALA A 303 17.66 -15.79 27.73
C ALA A 303 17.47 -16.84 28.84
N VAL A 304 16.48 -17.73 28.73
CA VAL A 304 16.27 -18.83 29.69
C VAL A 304 17.20 -19.98 29.33
N GLN A 305 18.02 -20.38 30.29
CA GLN A 305 18.94 -21.51 30.21
C GLN A 305 18.77 -22.42 31.43
N PRO A 306 19.02 -23.72 31.33
CA PRO A 306 19.31 -24.49 30.12
C PRO A 306 18.03 -24.73 29.28
N VAL A 307 18.17 -25.38 28.12
CA VAL A 307 17.08 -25.63 27.16
C VAL A 307 15.89 -26.34 27.81
N TRP A 308 16.11 -27.33 28.67
CA TRP A 308 15.00 -28.03 29.34
C TRP A 308 14.16 -27.09 30.23
N LEU A 309 14.78 -26.10 30.87
CA LEU A 309 14.08 -25.10 31.67
C LEU A 309 13.32 -24.12 30.77
N ARG A 310 13.88 -23.76 29.61
CA ARG A 310 13.22 -22.94 28.60
C ARG A 310 11.93 -23.60 28.10
N ASP A 311 11.98 -24.89 27.80
CA ASP A 311 10.81 -25.64 27.32
C ASP A 311 9.72 -25.73 28.39
N LEU A 312 10.11 -25.97 29.65
CA LEU A 312 9.18 -25.92 30.77
C LEU A 312 8.59 -24.52 30.98
N ALA A 313 9.40 -23.47 30.85
CA ALA A 313 8.96 -22.08 30.96
C ALA A 313 7.94 -21.74 29.86
N LYS A 314 8.21 -22.15 28.61
CA LYS A 314 7.26 -22.03 27.49
C LYS A 314 5.96 -22.76 27.82
N ARG A 315 6.02 -24.05 28.17
CA ARG A 315 4.82 -24.84 28.52
C ARG A 315 4.00 -24.20 29.65
N TRP A 316 4.67 -23.76 30.71
CA TRP A 316 4.05 -23.12 31.86
C TRP A 316 3.42 -21.75 31.50
N CYS A 317 4.11 -20.91 30.73
CA CYS A 317 3.56 -19.65 30.26
C CYS A 317 2.31 -19.85 29.38
N ARG A 318 2.32 -20.83 28.48
CA ARG A 318 1.12 -21.18 27.69
C ARG A 318 -0.05 -21.60 28.57
N TRP A 319 0.19 -22.45 29.57
CA TRP A 319 -0.84 -22.85 30.53
C TRP A 319 -1.38 -21.64 31.31
N ARG A 320 -0.50 -20.79 31.85
CA ARG A 320 -0.88 -19.55 32.55
C ARG A 320 -1.76 -18.64 31.68
N MET A 321 -1.44 -18.51 30.39
CA MET A 321 -2.25 -17.77 29.43
C MET A 321 -3.65 -18.37 29.27
N SER A 322 -3.76 -19.70 29.19
CA SER A 322 -5.07 -20.37 29.15
C SER A 322 -5.89 -20.18 30.43
N CYS A 323 -5.22 -19.96 31.57
CA CYS A 323 -5.88 -19.60 32.84
C CYS A 323 -6.23 -18.11 32.95
N GLY A 324 -6.10 -17.32 31.88
CA GLY A 324 -6.44 -15.90 31.87
C GLY A 324 -5.39 -14.98 32.52
N ILE A 325 -4.18 -15.46 32.81
CA ILE A 325 -3.12 -14.62 33.36
C ILE A 325 -2.67 -13.59 32.33
N GLY A 326 -2.76 -12.32 32.70
CA GLY A 326 -2.40 -11.19 31.83
C GLY A 326 -0.91 -11.13 31.47
N LEU A 327 -0.62 -10.55 30.31
CA LEU A 327 0.75 -10.41 29.77
C LEU A 327 1.71 -9.64 30.65
N GLY A 328 1.23 -8.66 31.42
CA GLY A 328 2.05 -7.93 32.38
C GLY A 328 2.66 -8.87 33.42
N GLN A 329 1.87 -9.81 33.94
CA GLN A 329 2.34 -10.80 34.89
C GLN A 329 3.25 -11.83 34.23
N LEU A 330 2.91 -12.31 33.03
CA LEU A 330 3.76 -13.26 32.30
C LEU A 330 5.16 -12.72 32.00
N ARG A 331 5.28 -11.42 31.72
CA ARG A 331 6.58 -10.77 31.56
C ARG A 331 7.39 -10.78 32.86
N LYS A 332 6.74 -10.52 34.01
CA LYS A 332 7.38 -10.62 35.33
C LYS A 332 7.80 -12.04 35.65
N ASP A 333 6.92 -13.01 35.42
CA ASP A 333 7.17 -14.44 35.60
C ASP A 333 8.38 -14.90 34.77
N ARG A 334 8.43 -14.51 33.49
CA ARG A 334 9.58 -14.77 32.62
C ARG A 334 10.87 -14.12 33.12
N ILE A 335 10.82 -12.87 33.59
CA ILE A 335 11.99 -12.20 34.19
C ILE A 335 12.48 -12.98 35.43
N ALA A 336 11.57 -13.48 36.26
CA ALA A 336 11.92 -14.31 37.41
C ALA A 336 12.61 -15.62 36.99
N ILE A 337 12.11 -16.29 35.94
CA ILE A 337 12.74 -17.50 35.40
C ILE A 337 14.12 -17.21 34.81
N VAL A 338 14.30 -16.10 34.09
CA VAL A 338 15.62 -15.68 33.59
C VAL A 338 16.60 -15.44 34.74
N ARG A 339 16.14 -14.82 35.84
CA ARG A 339 16.96 -14.62 37.04
C ARG A 339 17.28 -15.95 37.71
N PHE A 340 16.32 -16.85 37.85
CA PHE A 340 16.52 -18.20 38.40
C PHE A 340 17.58 -18.96 37.61
N SER A 341 17.41 -19.00 36.28
CA SER A 341 18.38 -19.55 35.33
C SER A 341 19.80 -18.99 35.53
N ARG A 342 19.93 -17.67 35.65
CA ARG A 342 21.22 -16.97 35.72
C ARG A 342 21.89 -17.07 37.09
N PHE A 343 21.12 -17.03 38.17
CA PHE A 343 21.65 -16.92 39.53
C PHE A 343 21.80 -18.26 40.24
N THR A 344 21.24 -19.33 39.70
CA THR A 344 21.45 -20.68 40.26
C THR A 344 22.79 -21.23 39.77
N PRO A 345 23.79 -21.44 40.65
CA PRO A 345 25.10 -21.94 40.23
C PRO A 345 25.00 -23.32 39.54
N GLY A 346 25.74 -23.51 38.44
CA GLY A 346 25.77 -24.77 37.71
C GLY A 346 24.51 -25.11 36.89
N LEU A 347 23.41 -24.39 37.06
CA LEU A 347 22.12 -24.69 36.41
C LEU A 347 22.20 -24.61 34.88
N ALA A 348 22.92 -23.62 34.34
CA ALA A 348 23.05 -23.42 32.89
C ALA A 348 23.63 -24.63 32.14
N ASN A 349 24.42 -25.48 32.82
CA ASN A 349 25.04 -26.68 32.25
C ASN A 349 24.35 -27.97 32.72
N SER A 350 23.23 -27.88 33.45
CA SER A 350 22.54 -29.05 33.98
C SER A 350 21.78 -29.82 32.89
N ALA A 351 21.79 -31.15 33.01
CA ALA A 351 21.11 -32.04 32.08
C ALA A 351 19.60 -32.16 32.33
N GLY A 352 19.11 -31.75 33.51
CA GLY A 352 17.69 -31.86 33.86
C GLY A 352 17.34 -31.34 35.25
N PRO A 353 16.05 -31.39 35.62
CA PRO A 353 15.55 -30.80 36.86
C PRO A 353 16.07 -31.46 38.14
N GLY A 354 16.66 -32.67 38.05
CA GLY A 354 17.21 -33.38 39.21
C GLY A 354 18.39 -32.67 39.89
N THR A 355 19.01 -31.68 39.24
CA THR A 355 20.06 -30.84 39.84
C THR A 355 19.52 -29.72 40.73
N LEU A 356 18.19 -29.54 40.79
CA LEU A 356 17.55 -28.56 41.66
C LEU A 356 17.29 -29.17 43.04
N ASP A 357 18.37 -29.43 43.77
CA ASP A 357 18.30 -29.84 45.16
C ASP A 357 18.14 -28.63 46.10
N ARG A 358 18.04 -28.93 47.40
CA ARG A 358 17.91 -27.90 48.44
C ARG A 358 19.09 -26.92 48.44
N ALA A 359 20.31 -27.40 48.27
CA ALA A 359 21.51 -26.57 48.30
C ALA A 359 21.55 -25.59 47.12
N ALA A 360 21.16 -26.04 45.92
CA ALA A 360 21.05 -25.20 44.75
C ALA A 360 20.01 -24.08 44.93
N LEU A 361 18.86 -24.40 45.54
CA LEU A 361 17.81 -23.42 45.82
C LEU A 361 18.23 -22.40 46.90
N GLU A 362 18.88 -22.84 47.98
CA GLU A 362 19.40 -21.94 49.02
C GLU A 362 20.49 -21.02 48.46
N ALA A 363 21.39 -21.53 47.62
CA ALA A 363 22.41 -20.74 46.93
C ALA A 363 21.79 -19.70 45.98
N TYR A 364 20.75 -20.08 45.23
CA TYR A 364 19.98 -19.15 44.41
C TYR A 364 19.35 -18.04 45.26
N LEU A 365 18.66 -18.39 46.36
CA LEU A 365 17.99 -17.41 47.22
C LEU A 365 18.99 -16.44 47.87
N ALA A 366 20.14 -16.95 48.33
CA ALA A 366 21.23 -16.14 48.86
C ALA A 366 21.75 -15.16 47.79
N ARG A 367 21.98 -15.64 46.55
CA ARG A 367 22.42 -14.79 45.45
C ARG A 367 21.37 -13.76 45.06
N LEU A 368 20.09 -14.15 45.03
CA LEU A 368 18.97 -13.27 44.70
C LEU A 368 18.85 -12.13 45.72
N ALA A 369 19.02 -12.42 47.01
CA ALA A 369 18.96 -11.43 48.09
C ALA A 369 20.07 -10.36 47.97
N VAL A 370 21.26 -10.76 47.51
CA VAL A 370 22.38 -9.84 47.25
C VAL A 370 22.13 -8.98 46.00
N GLU A 371 21.66 -9.60 44.91
CA GLU A 371 21.52 -8.94 43.61
C GLU A 371 20.26 -8.07 43.49
N ILE A 372 19.22 -8.34 44.30
CA ILE A 372 17.94 -7.62 44.29
C ILE A 372 17.62 -7.17 45.71
N ALA A 373 18.37 -6.18 46.19
CA ALA A 373 18.26 -5.68 47.56
C ALA A 373 16.85 -5.17 47.92
N HIS A 374 16.01 -4.79 46.95
CA HIS A 374 14.61 -4.37 47.17
C HIS A 374 13.66 -4.89 46.07
N PRO A 375 13.01 -6.05 46.25
CA PRO A 375 11.96 -6.51 45.33
C PRO A 375 10.70 -5.64 45.53
N LYS A 376 10.35 -4.83 44.52
CA LYS A 376 9.01 -4.24 44.40
C LYS A 376 8.12 -5.09 43.50
#